data_AF-A0A1D3KZR2-F1
#
_entry.id   AF-A0A1D3KZR2-F1
#
_cell.length_a   1.000
_cell.length_b   1.000
_cell.length_c   1.000
_cell.angle_alpha   90.00
_cell.angle_beta   90.00
_cell.angle_gamma   90.00
#
_symmetry.space_group_name_H-M   'P 1'
#
loop_
_entity.id
_entity.type
_entity.pdbx_description
1 polymer ?
#
loop_
_entity_poly.entity_id
_entity_poly.type
_entity_poly.pdbx_seq_one_letter_code
_entity_poly.pdbx_strand_id
1 'polypeptide(L)'
;MKENSRKLDTNLNTEAVDEIDVDSKYFSNISERERAIFEGAITMGALFHQFVGTPVSIRSASSLERSIKDAMELQPCINRLEVTINRDTLHAVENEYDYISLTGEMLDVRVWAVYGNKEVVVRLKYVEELNYPLMYVENIGEV
;
A
#
# COMPACT_ATOMS: atom_id res chain seq x y z
N MET A 1 34.89 5.08 -52.78
CA MET A 1 35.58 3.88 -52.27
C MET A 1 34.66 3.19 -51.27
N LYS A 2 34.17 2.02 -51.68
CA LYS A 2 33.66 0.87 -50.92
C LYS A 2 32.59 1.08 -49.83
N GLU A 3 31.40 0.60 -50.19
CA GLU A 3 30.36 0.05 -49.32
C GLU A 3 30.93 -0.73 -48.12
N ASN A 4 30.23 -0.63 -46.99
CA ASN A 4 30.20 -1.72 -46.03
C ASN A 4 28.76 -1.92 -45.55
N SER A 5 28.00 -2.62 -46.38
CA SER A 5 26.74 -3.25 -46.00
C SER A 5 27.02 -4.39 -45.02
N ARG A 6 26.77 -4.17 -43.73
CA ARG A 6 26.37 -5.29 -42.86
C ARG A 6 24.85 -5.29 -42.79
N LYS A 7 24.25 -6.12 -43.64
CA LYS A 7 22.96 -6.73 -43.33
C LYS A 7 23.18 -7.50 -42.02
N LEU A 8 22.58 -7.04 -40.93
CA LEU A 8 22.35 -7.93 -39.80
C LEU A 8 21.11 -8.73 -40.16
N ASP A 9 21.32 -10.03 -40.27
CA ASP A 9 20.27 -10.99 -40.55
C ASP A 9 19.20 -10.95 -39.46
N THR A 10 17.98 -10.92 -39.96
CA THR A 10 16.70 -11.14 -39.32
C THR A 10 16.65 -12.46 -38.55
N ASN A 11 15.89 -12.44 -37.45
CA ASN A 11 15.33 -13.56 -36.66
C ASN A 11 15.81 -13.63 -35.21
N LEU A 12 15.49 -12.58 -34.44
CA LEU A 12 15.12 -12.83 -33.04
C LEU A 12 13.72 -13.44 -33.07
N ASN A 13 13.67 -14.76 -32.87
CA ASN A 13 12.46 -15.45 -32.43
C ASN A 13 11.90 -14.66 -31.25
N THR A 14 10.95 -13.78 -31.52
CA THR A 14 10.03 -13.26 -30.51
C THR A 14 9.02 -14.38 -30.37
N GLU A 15 9.42 -15.44 -29.66
CA GLU A 15 8.45 -16.29 -29.01
C GLU A 15 7.59 -15.31 -28.21
N ALA A 16 6.32 -15.21 -28.56
CA ALA A 16 5.36 -14.50 -27.75
C ALA A 16 5.51 -15.09 -26.35
N VAL A 17 6.07 -14.30 -25.43
CA VAL A 17 5.99 -14.64 -24.01
C VAL A 17 4.51 -14.55 -23.75
N ASP A 18 3.82 -15.69 -23.74
CA ASP A 18 2.41 -15.76 -23.39
C ASP A 18 2.27 -14.96 -22.11
N GLU A 19 1.56 -13.82 -22.22
CA GLU A 19 1.37 -12.91 -21.12
C GLU A 19 0.68 -13.72 -20.02
N ILE A 20 1.40 -13.95 -18.92
CA ILE A 20 0.90 -14.80 -17.85
C ILE A 20 -0.29 -14.08 -17.25
N ASP A 21 -1.48 -14.64 -17.44
CA ASP A 21 -2.65 -14.25 -16.67
C ASP A 21 -2.42 -14.63 -15.20
N VAL A 22 -2.06 -13.62 -14.41
CA VAL A 22 -1.73 -13.76 -13.00
C VAL A 22 -2.92 -14.29 -12.21
N ASP A 23 -4.14 -13.88 -12.57
CA ASP A 23 -5.34 -14.21 -11.83
C ASP A 23 -5.70 -15.68 -12.03
N SER A 24 -5.73 -16.18 -13.27
CA SER A 24 -5.98 -17.61 -13.50
C SER A 24 -4.86 -18.51 -12.96
N LYS A 25 -3.60 -18.06 -13.00
CA LYS A 25 -2.47 -18.89 -12.58
C LYS A 25 -2.28 -18.96 -11.06
N TYR A 26 -2.44 -17.85 -10.35
CA TYR A 26 -2.06 -17.75 -8.93
C TYR A 26 -3.25 -17.51 -7.99
N PHE A 27 -4.39 -17.04 -8.50
CA PHE A 27 -5.54 -16.63 -7.68
C PHE A 27 -6.85 -17.33 -8.06
N SER A 28 -6.81 -18.35 -8.92
CA SER A 28 -7.98 -19.13 -9.33
C SER A 28 -8.64 -19.93 -8.20
N ASN A 29 -7.99 -20.02 -7.04
CA ASN A 29 -8.49 -20.70 -5.84
C ASN A 29 -9.18 -19.77 -4.83
N ILE A 30 -9.31 -18.47 -5.12
CA ILE A 30 -9.97 -17.49 -4.26
C ILE A 30 -11.00 -16.67 -5.03
N SER A 31 -12.07 -16.26 -4.34
CA SER A 31 -13.10 -15.38 -4.87
C SER A 31 -12.63 -13.93 -4.99
N GLU A 32 -13.36 -13.11 -5.75
CA GLU A 32 -13.09 -11.66 -5.85
C GLU A 32 -13.09 -10.97 -4.48
N ARG A 33 -14.00 -11.37 -3.59
CA ARG A 33 -14.06 -10.87 -2.20
C ARG A 33 -12.78 -11.22 -1.44
N GLU A 34 -12.32 -12.46 -1.54
CA GLU A 34 -11.10 -12.91 -0.86
C GLU A 34 -9.87 -12.23 -1.44
N ARG A 35 -9.82 -12.00 -2.77
CA ARG A 35 -8.76 -11.26 -3.45
C ARG A 35 -8.66 -9.82 -2.96
N ALA A 36 -9.79 -9.11 -2.88
CA ALA A 36 -9.83 -7.73 -2.38
C ALA A 36 -9.40 -7.65 -0.90
N ILE A 37 -9.83 -8.58 -0.04
CA ILE A 37 -9.37 -8.66 1.36
C ILE A 37 -7.86 -8.90 1.41
N PHE A 38 -7.36 -9.84 0.62
CA PHE A 38 -5.95 -10.24 0.60
C PHE A 38 -5.04 -9.06 0.23
N GLU A 39 -5.36 -8.34 -0.84
CA GLU A 39 -4.54 -7.18 -1.29
C GLU A 39 -4.63 -5.99 -0.32
N GLY A 40 -5.82 -5.74 0.25
CA GLY A 40 -5.98 -4.74 1.31
C GLY A 40 -5.14 -5.07 2.55
N ALA A 41 -5.07 -6.35 2.94
CA ALA A 41 -4.28 -6.81 4.07
C ALA A 41 -2.77 -6.74 3.81
N ILE A 42 -2.31 -7.11 2.61
CA ILE A 42 -0.91 -6.94 2.18
C ILE A 42 -0.51 -5.47 2.29
N THR A 43 -1.34 -4.58 1.72
CA THR A 43 -1.06 -3.14 1.73
C THR A 43 -0.99 -2.59 3.15
N MET A 44 -1.89 -3.01 4.04
CA MET A 44 -1.88 -2.59 5.44
C MET A 44 -0.62 -3.06 6.19
N GLY A 45 -0.22 -4.32 5.99
CA GLY A 45 1.01 -4.86 6.57
C GLY A 45 2.28 -4.17 6.04
N ALA A 46 2.32 -3.93 4.72
CA ALA A 46 3.42 -3.21 4.07
C ALA A 46 3.54 -1.78 4.59
N LEU A 47 2.43 -1.03 4.66
CA LEU A 47 2.40 0.31 5.23
C LEU A 47 2.94 0.32 6.66
N PHE A 48 2.45 -0.57 7.52
CA PHE A 48 2.83 -0.58 8.92
C PHE A 48 4.34 -0.80 9.09
N HIS A 49 4.88 -1.85 8.46
CA HIS A 49 6.29 -2.20 8.64
C HIS A 49 7.25 -1.31 7.84
N GLN A 50 6.82 -0.70 6.75
CA GLN A 50 7.66 0.19 5.95
C GLN A 50 7.89 1.56 6.62
N PHE A 51 6.89 2.08 7.33
CA PHE A 51 6.91 3.46 7.82
C PHE A 51 7.10 3.61 9.34
N VAL A 52 6.79 2.60 10.14
CA VAL A 52 7.09 2.64 11.59
C VAL A 52 8.58 2.88 11.82
N GLY A 53 8.89 3.77 12.77
CA GLY A 53 10.25 4.24 13.06
C GLY A 53 10.64 5.53 12.33
N THR A 54 9.91 5.94 11.29
CA THR A 54 10.19 7.19 10.55
C THR A 54 10.15 8.41 11.47
N PRO A 55 11.19 9.27 11.49
CA PRO A 55 11.13 10.53 12.21
C PRO A 55 10.00 11.43 11.69
N VAL A 56 9.11 11.86 12.58
CA VAL A 56 7.95 12.68 12.26
C VAL A 56 7.78 13.79 13.30
N SER A 57 7.37 14.96 12.81
CA SER A 57 7.05 16.15 13.62
C SER A 57 5.75 16.76 13.11
N ILE A 58 5.18 17.71 13.85
CA ILE A 58 3.99 18.45 13.42
C ILE A 58 4.13 19.06 12.01
N ARG A 59 5.35 19.49 11.64
CA ARG A 59 5.64 20.11 10.34
C ARG A 59 5.69 19.09 9.21
N SER A 60 6.21 17.88 9.46
CA SER A 60 6.43 16.86 8.43
C SER A 60 5.30 15.85 8.30
N ALA A 61 4.41 15.78 9.29
CA ALA A 61 3.39 14.73 9.33
C ALA A 61 2.43 14.78 8.14
N SER A 62 2.01 15.98 7.68
CA SER A 62 1.17 16.10 6.48
C SER A 62 1.86 15.71 5.18
N SER A 63 3.18 15.93 5.07
CA SER A 63 3.93 15.42 3.93
C SER A 63 4.11 13.91 4.00
N LEU A 64 4.33 13.35 5.19
CA LEU A 64 4.49 11.91 5.37
C LEU A 64 3.20 11.16 5.08
N GLU A 65 2.04 11.65 5.54
CA GLU A 65 0.72 11.10 5.22
C GLU A 65 0.51 10.98 3.70
N ARG A 66 0.84 12.03 2.94
CA ARG A 66 0.77 12.01 1.47
C ARG A 66 1.75 11.02 0.86
N SER A 67 3.00 11.00 1.31
CA SER A 67 4.00 10.05 0.79
C SER A 67 3.60 8.59 1.06
N ILE A 68 3.01 8.29 2.22
CA ILE A 68 2.50 6.95 2.53
C ILE A 68 1.36 6.61 1.57
N LYS A 69 0.36 7.49 1.43
CA LYS A 69 -0.76 7.30 0.52
C LYS A 69 -0.27 7.02 -0.92
N ASP A 70 0.55 7.90 -1.45
CA ASP A 70 1.02 7.82 -2.84
C ASP A 70 1.87 6.56 -3.08
N ALA A 71 2.66 6.13 -2.10
CA ALA A 71 3.45 4.90 -2.21
C ALA A 71 2.57 3.64 -2.17
N MET A 72 1.55 3.61 -1.32
CA MET A 72 0.72 2.43 -1.12
C MET A 72 -0.36 2.26 -2.21
N GLU A 73 -0.85 3.36 -2.80
CA GLU A 73 -1.79 3.30 -3.94
C GLU A 73 -1.16 2.72 -5.22
N LEU A 74 0.17 2.56 -5.27
CA LEU A 74 0.84 1.83 -6.35
C LEU A 74 0.68 0.31 -6.25
N GLN A 75 0.22 -0.21 -5.10
CA GLN A 75 0.06 -1.65 -4.90
C GLN A 75 -1.17 -2.21 -5.65
N PRO A 76 -1.17 -3.50 -6.01
CA PRO A 76 -2.27 -4.12 -6.72
C PRO A 76 -3.62 -3.94 -6.02
N CYS A 77 -4.67 -3.70 -6.82
CA CYS A 77 -6.06 -3.60 -6.36
C CYS A 77 -6.35 -2.43 -5.40
N ILE A 78 -5.43 -1.50 -5.17
CA ILE A 78 -5.66 -0.38 -4.26
C ILE A 78 -6.27 0.81 -5.02
N ASN A 79 -7.51 1.15 -4.66
CA ASN A 79 -8.25 2.26 -5.27
C ASN A 79 -7.93 3.60 -4.58
N ARG A 80 -7.88 3.60 -3.25
CA ARG A 80 -7.53 4.80 -2.47
C ARG A 80 -7.01 4.44 -1.08
N LEU A 81 -6.20 5.34 -0.51
CA LEU A 81 -5.83 5.34 0.90
C LEU A 81 -6.19 6.66 1.59
N GLU A 82 -6.60 6.56 2.84
CA GLU A 82 -6.62 7.66 3.80
C GLU A 82 -5.63 7.35 4.92
N VAL A 83 -4.73 8.30 5.21
CA VAL A 83 -3.70 8.16 6.25
C VAL A 83 -3.72 9.41 7.11
N THR A 84 -3.87 9.22 8.41
CA THR A 84 -3.77 10.28 9.41
C THR A 84 -2.78 9.85 10.50
N ILE A 85 -1.92 10.77 10.89
CA ILE A 85 -0.99 10.63 12.02
C ILE A 85 -1.51 11.49 13.16
N ASN A 86 -1.76 10.90 14.33
CA ASN A 86 -2.32 11.59 15.48
C ASN A 86 -1.47 12.82 15.89
N ARG A 87 -2.06 14.02 15.76
CA ARG A 87 -1.40 15.29 16.08
C ARG A 87 -1.26 15.53 17.58
N ASP A 88 -2.18 15.02 18.39
CA ASP A 88 -2.11 15.16 19.85
C ASP A 88 -0.86 14.48 20.40
N THR A 89 -0.52 13.30 19.87
CA THR A 89 0.72 12.60 20.20
C THR A 89 1.96 13.39 19.79
N LEU A 90 1.91 14.14 18.68
CA LEU A 90 3.02 14.99 18.24
C LEU A 90 3.15 16.27 19.08
N HIS A 91 2.04 16.83 19.55
CA HIS A 91 2.03 18.03 20.40
C HIS A 91 2.49 17.76 21.82
N ALA A 92 2.29 16.54 22.32
CA ALA A 92 2.75 16.12 23.65
C ALA A 92 4.28 15.98 23.75
N VAL A 93 5.01 16.12 22.65
CA VAL A 93 6.46 15.96 22.60
C VAL A 93 7.14 17.28 22.92
N GLU A 94 7.54 17.45 24.18
CA GLU A 94 8.60 18.38 24.57
C GLU A 94 9.92 17.61 24.63
N ASN A 95 10.69 17.62 23.54
CA ASN A 95 12.04 17.04 23.54
C ASN A 95 13.06 17.96 22.88
N GLU A 96 14.34 17.68 23.08
CA GLU A 96 15.47 18.50 22.58
C GLU A 96 15.49 18.62 21.05
N TYR A 97 14.79 17.73 20.34
CA TYR A 97 14.91 17.55 18.88
C TYR A 97 13.62 17.84 18.09
N ASP A 98 12.52 18.21 18.75
CA ASP A 98 11.19 18.51 18.18
C ASP A 98 10.60 17.44 17.23
N TYR A 99 10.99 16.16 17.39
CA TYR A 99 10.43 15.04 16.61
C TYR A 99 10.31 13.74 17.42
N ILE A 100 9.47 12.81 16.96
CA ILE A 100 9.41 11.43 17.46
C ILE A 100 9.50 10.42 16.33
N SER A 101 9.80 9.17 16.66
CA SER A 101 9.65 8.05 15.73
C SER A 101 8.18 7.68 15.61
N LEU A 102 7.69 7.58 14.38
CA LEU A 102 6.32 7.15 14.10
C LEU A 102 6.07 5.75 14.68
N THR A 103 5.04 5.60 15.51
CA THR A 103 4.60 4.31 16.04
C THR A 103 3.30 3.88 15.39
N GLY A 104 2.96 2.59 15.50
CA GLY A 104 1.69 2.07 15.00
C GLY A 104 0.46 2.69 15.68
N GLU A 105 0.58 3.10 16.94
CA GLU A 105 -0.50 3.71 17.72
C GLU A 105 -0.87 5.11 17.23
N MET A 106 0.05 5.78 16.55
CA MET A 106 -0.18 7.10 15.97
C MET A 106 -0.93 7.02 14.64
N LEU A 107 -1.00 5.84 14.02
CA LEU A 107 -1.55 5.67 12.67
C LEU A 107 -3.05 5.39 12.71
N ASP A 108 -3.76 6.16 11.91
CA ASP A 108 -5.17 6.00 11.61
C ASP A 108 -5.30 5.90 10.08
N VAL A 109 -5.49 4.69 9.58
CA VAL A 109 -5.46 4.39 8.14
C VAL A 109 -6.71 3.65 7.68
N ARG A 110 -7.20 4.00 6.49
CA ARG A 110 -8.14 3.19 5.71
C ARG A 110 -7.58 2.91 4.32
N VAL A 111 -7.70 1.66 3.90
CA VAL A 111 -7.31 1.17 2.57
C VAL A 111 -8.57 0.67 1.88
N TRP A 112 -8.89 1.21 0.71
CA TRP A 112 -9.95 0.69 -0.15
C TRP A 112 -9.32 -0.18 -1.23
N ALA A 113 -9.52 -1.48 -1.11
CA ALA A 113 -9.10 -2.46 -2.11
C ALA A 113 -10.31 -2.85 -2.98
N VAL A 114 -10.13 -2.81 -4.30
CA VAL A 114 -11.15 -3.14 -5.29
C VAL A 114 -10.65 -4.23 -6.21
N TYR A 115 -11.43 -5.29 -6.35
CA TYR A 115 -11.18 -6.34 -7.32
C TYR A 115 -12.52 -6.86 -7.87
N GLY A 116 -12.65 -6.92 -9.19
CA GLY A 116 -13.91 -7.23 -9.86
C GLY A 116 -15.02 -6.26 -9.43
N ASN A 117 -16.14 -6.78 -8.93
CA ASN A 117 -17.24 -5.96 -8.42
C ASN A 117 -17.21 -5.72 -6.90
N LYS A 118 -16.13 -6.11 -6.21
CA LYS A 118 -16.03 -6.04 -4.75
C LYS A 118 -15.12 -4.89 -4.30
N GLU A 119 -15.59 -4.14 -3.33
CA GLU A 119 -14.81 -3.14 -2.59
C GLU A 119 -14.67 -3.58 -1.12
N VAL A 120 -13.45 -3.54 -0.59
CA VAL A 120 -13.15 -3.87 0.80
C VAL A 120 -12.43 -2.70 1.43
N VAL A 121 -12.89 -2.31 2.63
CA VAL A 121 -12.23 -1.29 3.45
C VAL A 121 -11.48 -1.98 4.57
N VAL A 122 -10.15 -1.90 4.54
CA VAL A 122 -9.28 -2.39 5.63
C VAL A 122 -8.88 -1.19 6.49
N ARG A 123 -8.96 -1.37 7.81
CA ARG A 123 -8.76 -0.33 8.80
C ARG A 123 -7.57 -0.66 9.70
N LEU A 124 -6.75 0.34 9.98
CA LEU A 124 -5.79 0.36 11.08
C LEU A 124 -6.12 1.55 11.98
N LYS A 125 -6.30 1.29 13.27
CA LYS A 125 -6.40 2.33 14.29
C LYS A 125 -5.98 1.79 15.64
N TYR A 126 -5.53 2.68 16.51
CA TYR A 126 -5.36 2.34 17.92
C TYR A 126 -6.72 2.08 18.58
N VAL A 127 -6.81 0.97 19.31
CA VAL A 127 -8.01 0.55 20.07
C VAL A 127 -7.64 0.59 21.55
N GLU A 128 -8.14 1.59 22.28
CA GLU A 128 -7.82 1.84 23.69
C GLU A 128 -8.16 0.63 24.57
N GLU A 129 -9.30 -0.02 24.32
CA GLU A 129 -9.75 -1.18 25.11
C GLU A 129 -8.82 -2.38 24.99
N LEU A 130 -8.04 -2.45 23.91
CA LEU A 130 -7.06 -3.51 23.65
C LEU A 130 -5.62 -3.05 23.89
N ASN A 131 -5.41 -1.75 24.11
CA ASN A 131 -4.09 -1.11 24.12
C ASN A 131 -3.25 -1.57 22.90
N TYR A 132 -3.85 -1.55 21.70
CA TYR A 132 -3.26 -2.17 20.51
C TYR A 132 -3.66 -1.47 19.20
N PRO A 133 -2.72 -1.25 18.26
CA PRO A 133 -3.02 -0.81 16.90
C PRO A 133 -3.62 -1.98 16.09
N LEU A 134 -4.95 -2.04 16.04
CA LEU A 134 -5.68 -3.15 15.45
C LEU A 134 -5.88 -2.96 13.94
N MET A 135 -5.57 -4.00 13.17
CA MET A 135 -5.96 -4.13 11.77
C MET A 135 -7.20 -5.01 11.64
N TYR A 136 -8.21 -4.56 10.89
CA TYR A 136 -9.42 -5.35 10.63
C TYR A 136 -10.12 -4.92 9.33
N VAL A 137 -11.03 -5.75 8.85
CA VAL A 137 -11.92 -5.39 7.73
C VAL A 137 -13.09 -4.57 8.29
N GLU A 138 -13.16 -3.28 7.94
CA GLU A 138 -14.20 -2.36 8.39
C GLU A 138 -15.49 -2.50 7.59
N ASN A 139 -15.39 -2.72 6.28
CA ASN A 139 -16.55 -2.88 5.39
C ASN A 139 -16.21 -3.77 4.19
N ILE A 140 -17.21 -4.47 3.67
CA ILE A 140 -17.18 -5.19 2.39
C ILE A 140 -18.46 -4.82 1.63
N GLY A 141 -18.30 -4.27 0.44
CA GLY A 141 -19.38 -3.83 -0.43
C GLY A 141 -19.14 -4.17 -1.90
N GLU A 142 -19.89 -3.49 -2.75
CA GLU A 142 -19.75 -3.52 -4.20
C GLU A 142 -19.41 -2.11 -4.70
N VAL A 143 -18.76 -2.02 -5.86
CA VAL A 143 -18.34 -0.76 -6.51
C VAL A 143 -19.49 -0.09 -7.23
#